data_AF-A0A962NF91-F1
#
_entry.id   AF-A0A962NF91-F1
#
_cell.length_a   1.000
_cell.length_b   1.000
_cell.length_c   1.000
_cell.angle_alpha   90.00
_cell.angle_beta   90.00
_cell.angle_gamma   90.00
#
_symmetry.space_group_name_H-M   'P 1'
#
loop_
_entity.id
_entity.type
_entity.pdbx_description
1 polymer ?
#
loop_
_entity_poly.entity_id
_entity_poly.type
_entity_poly.pdbx_seq_one_letter_code
_entity_poly.pdbx_strand_id
1 'polypeptide(L)'
;EVLLTRLQQMPEYGLLADYYLAELYRLRQQPGDLQRALAAYDRAAAAPQQLPPDWSRQRGQLRRKLGDEAGAAADLSAYLKAVPDAPDRALIEQWIQELVR
;
A
#
# COMPACT_ATOMS: atom_id res chain seq x y z
N GLU A 1 -7.15 -14.72 -7.49
CA GLU A 1 -7.78 -14.62 -6.15
C GLU A 1 -7.72 -15.95 -5.40
N VAL A 2 -8.28 -17.06 -5.91
CA VAL A 2 -8.38 -18.37 -5.22
C VAL A 2 -7.09 -18.85 -4.54
N LEU A 3 -5.92 -18.76 -5.19
CA LEU A 3 -4.65 -19.17 -4.58
C LEU A 3 -4.23 -18.25 -3.42
N LEU A 4 -4.31 -16.93 -3.61
CA LEU A 4 -3.95 -15.94 -2.57
C LEU A 4 -4.85 -16.09 -1.34
N THR A 5 -6.15 -16.31 -1.56
CA THR A 5 -7.09 -16.56 -0.46
C THR A 5 -6.78 -17.84 0.32
N ARG A 6 -6.23 -18.86 -0.34
CA ARG A 6 -5.76 -20.08 0.35
C ARG A 6 -4.48 -19.81 1.15
N LEU A 7 -3.54 -19.05 0.59
CA LEU A 7 -2.30 -18.67 1.27
C LEU A 7 -2.55 -17.76 2.48
N GLN A 8 -3.59 -16.91 2.45
CA GLN A 8 -4.02 -16.10 3.59
C GLN A 8 -4.34 -16.92 4.85
N GLN A 9 -4.78 -18.18 4.68
CA GLN A 9 -5.09 -19.07 5.81
C GLN A 9 -3.85 -19.77 6.38
N MET A 10 -2.68 -19.60 5.75
CA MET A 10 -1.43 -20.20 6.19
C MET A 10 -0.65 -19.22 7.07
N PRO A 11 -0.23 -19.60 8.29
CA PRO A 11 0.42 -18.67 9.22
C PRO A 11 1.69 -18.00 8.68
N GLU A 12 2.47 -18.72 7.88
CA GLU A 12 3.76 -18.25 7.35
C GLU A 12 3.62 -17.27 6.19
N TYR A 13 2.56 -17.40 5.39
CA TYR A 13 2.39 -16.65 4.14
C TYR A 13 1.23 -15.67 4.17
N GLY A 14 0.43 -15.66 5.24
CA GLY A 14 -0.85 -14.94 5.24
C GLY A 14 -0.72 -13.44 4.98
N LEU A 15 0.26 -12.80 5.62
CA LEU A 15 0.49 -11.36 5.52
C LEU A 15 1.16 -10.96 4.19
N LEU A 16 2.03 -11.82 3.64
CA LEU A 16 2.59 -11.64 2.31
C LEU A 16 1.52 -11.86 1.22
N ALA A 17 0.62 -12.84 1.41
CA ALA A 17 -0.52 -13.06 0.52
C ALA A 17 -1.49 -11.87 0.55
N ASP A 18 -1.67 -11.22 1.70
CA ASP A 18 -2.43 -9.97 1.82
C ASP A 18 -1.85 -8.85 0.94
N TYR A 19 -0.52 -8.69 0.91
CA TYR A 19 0.12 -7.71 0.03
C TYR A 19 -0.18 -7.98 -1.44
N TYR A 20 0.00 -9.23 -1.90
CA TYR A 20 -0.29 -9.59 -3.28
C TYR A 20 -1.78 -9.47 -3.63
N LEU A 21 -2.66 -9.72 -2.66
CA LEU A 21 -4.10 -9.51 -2.84
C LEU A 21 -4.43 -8.02 -2.97
N ALA A 22 -3.74 -7.16 -2.20
CA ALA A 22 -3.86 -5.73 -2.30
C ALA A 22 -3.45 -5.22 -3.69
N GLU A 23 -2.31 -5.69 -4.21
CA GLU A 23 -1.85 -5.37 -5.58
C GLU A 23 -2.83 -5.87 -6.65
N LEU A 24 -3.37 -7.09 -6.49
CA LEU A 24 -4.39 -7.63 -7.38
C LEU A 24 -5.60 -6.70 -7.47
N TYR A 25 -6.17 -6.30 -6.34
CA TYR A 25 -7.32 -5.40 -6.31
C TYR A 25 -6.97 -4.01 -6.87
N ARG A 26 -5.80 -3.45 -6.50
CA ARG A 26 -5.33 -2.15 -6.99
C ARG A 26 -5.19 -2.11 -8.51
N LEU A 27 -4.74 -3.21 -9.12
CA LEU A 27 -4.59 -3.36 -10.57
C LEU A 27 -5.91 -3.69 -11.28
N ARG A 28 -6.81 -4.42 -10.64
CA ARG A 28 -8.11 -4.82 -11.22
C ARG A 28 -9.09 -3.64 -11.33
N GLN A 29 -9.05 -2.69 -10.40
CA GLN A 29 -9.80 -1.42 -10.46
C GLN A 29 -11.31 -1.56 -10.70
N GLN A 30 -11.94 -2.64 -10.23
CA GLN A 30 -13.39 -2.76 -10.26
C GLN A 30 -14.05 -1.96 -9.13
N PRO A 31 -15.36 -1.68 -9.22
CA PRO A 31 -16.09 -1.06 -8.11
C PRO A 31 -15.85 -1.80 -6.78
N GLY A 32 -15.44 -1.05 -5.75
CA GLY A 32 -15.11 -1.60 -4.43
C GLY A 32 -13.68 -2.15 -4.27
N ASP A 33 -12.91 -2.28 -5.36
CA ASP A 33 -11.53 -2.80 -5.25
C ASP A 33 -10.60 -1.84 -4.54
N LEU A 34 -10.84 -0.52 -4.60
CA LEU A 34 -9.99 0.43 -3.87
C LEU A 34 -10.07 0.19 -2.36
N GLN A 35 -11.27 -0.05 -1.82
CA GLN A 35 -11.47 -0.36 -0.41
C GLN A 35 -10.90 -1.74 -0.07
N ARG A 36 -11.08 -2.74 -0.93
CA ARG A 36 -10.53 -4.09 -0.72
C ARG A 36 -9.00 -4.09 -0.75
N ALA A 37 -8.40 -3.33 -1.66
CA ALA A 37 -6.96 -3.15 -1.75
C ALA A 37 -6.43 -2.49 -0.48
N LEU A 38 -7.09 -1.43 0.01
CA LEU A 38 -6.66 -0.74 1.23
C LEU A 38 -6.70 -1.68 2.44
N ALA A 39 -7.82 -2.39 2.62
CA ALA A 39 -7.97 -3.35 3.70
C ALA A 39 -6.92 -4.48 3.65
N ALA A 40 -6.55 -4.94 2.45
CA ALA A 40 -5.51 -5.94 2.28
C ALA A 40 -4.11 -5.39 2.57
N TYR A 41 -3.79 -4.17 2.13
CA TYR A 41 -2.54 -3.53 2.51
C TYR A 41 -2.43 -3.30 4.03
N ASP A 42 -3.52 -2.89 4.68
CA ASP A 42 -3.51 -2.66 6.12
C ASP A 42 -3.24 -3.93 6.92
N ARG A 43 -3.73 -5.09 6.47
CA ARG A 43 -3.35 -6.38 7.05
C ARG A 43 -1.88 -6.71 6.78
N ALA A 44 -1.42 -6.57 5.54
CA ALA A 44 -0.03 -6.84 5.17
C ALA A 44 0.98 -6.00 6.00
N ALA A 45 0.61 -4.75 6.30
CA ALA A 45 1.42 -3.82 7.08
C ALA A 45 1.68 -4.27 8.53
N ALA A 46 1.04 -5.35 9.01
CA ALA A 46 1.37 -5.98 10.30
C ALA A 46 2.73 -6.70 10.29
N ALA A 47 3.28 -7.04 9.12
CA ALA A 47 4.62 -7.62 8.96
C ALA A 47 5.42 -6.90 7.85
N PRO A 48 5.76 -5.61 8.04
CA PRO A 48 6.38 -4.78 7.00
C PRO A 48 7.76 -5.31 6.55
N GLN A 49 8.45 -6.08 7.40
CA GLN A 49 9.74 -6.70 7.10
C GLN A 49 9.67 -7.77 6.01
N GLN A 50 8.47 -8.31 5.72
CA GLN A 50 8.26 -9.28 4.65
C GLN A 50 7.86 -8.62 3.32
N LEU A 51 7.64 -7.30 3.32
CA LEU A 51 7.12 -6.58 2.17
C LEU A 51 8.24 -5.92 1.35
N PRO A 52 8.03 -5.68 0.04
CA PRO A 52 8.95 -4.90 -0.77
C PRO A 52 9.20 -3.50 -0.17
N PRO A 53 10.42 -2.95 -0.18
CA PRO A 53 10.72 -1.67 0.47
C PRO A 53 9.82 -0.49 0.05
N ASP A 54 9.25 -0.54 -1.15
CA ASP A 54 8.39 0.48 -1.75
C ASP A 54 6.89 0.24 -1.57
N TRP A 55 6.47 -0.79 -0.82
CA TRP A 55 5.07 -1.18 -0.66
C TRP A 55 4.16 -0.03 -0.21
N SER A 56 4.67 0.83 0.68
CA SER A 56 3.94 1.96 1.28
C SER A 56 3.58 3.04 0.25
N ARG A 57 4.32 3.13 -0.86
CA ARG A 57 4.00 4.05 -1.96
C ARG A 57 2.60 3.81 -2.52
N GLN A 58 2.26 2.55 -2.77
CA GLN A 58 0.98 2.19 -3.39
C GLN A 58 -0.18 2.36 -2.42
N ARG A 59 0.01 2.03 -1.14
CA ARG A 59 -1.00 2.27 -0.10
C ARG A 59 -1.25 3.76 0.10
N GLY A 60 -0.20 4.59 0.14
CA GLY A 60 -0.35 6.04 0.28
C GLY A 60 -1.13 6.68 -0.86
N GLN A 61 -0.85 6.28 -2.11
CA GLN A 61 -1.65 6.73 -3.26
C GLN A 61 -3.11 6.30 -3.17
N LEU A 62 -3.36 5.08 -2.70
CA LEU A 62 -4.70 4.55 -2.55
C LEU A 62 -5.50 5.30 -1.48
N ARG A 63 -4.88 5.58 -0.32
CA ARG A 63 -5.45 6.42 0.75
C ARG A 63 -5.79 7.82 0.24
N ARG A 64 -4.91 8.43 -0.54
CA ARG A 64 -5.19 9.73 -1.18
C ARG A 64 -6.42 9.67 -2.09
N LYS A 65 -6.54 8.64 -2.93
CA LYS A 65 -7.72 8.45 -3.80
C LYS A 65 -9.01 8.25 -3.01
N LEU A 66 -8.91 7.70 -1.80
CA LEU A 66 -10.03 7.47 -0.89
C LEU A 66 -10.30 8.65 0.06
N GLY A 67 -9.52 9.75 -0.03
CA GLY A 67 -9.68 10.94 0.80
C GLY A 67 -9.03 10.86 2.19
N ASP A 68 -8.26 9.81 2.49
CA ASP A 68 -7.46 9.71 3.71
C ASP A 68 -6.11 10.41 3.51
N GLU A 69 -6.11 11.73 3.62
CA GLU A 69 -4.93 12.56 3.34
C GLU A 69 -3.82 12.38 4.37
N ALA A 70 -4.18 12.30 5.66
CA ALA A 70 -3.24 12.07 6.75
C ALA A 70 -2.55 10.70 6.62
N GLY A 71 -3.33 9.63 6.36
CA GLY A 71 -2.81 8.30 6.15
C GLY A 71 -1.98 8.20 4.86
N ALA A 72 -2.33 8.95 3.82
CA ALA A 72 -1.55 9.05 2.60
C ALA A 72 -0.19 9.73 2.82
N ALA A 73 -0.16 10.87 3.53
CA ALA A 73 1.08 11.58 3.82
C ALA A 73 2.05 10.73 4.66
N ALA A 74 1.53 9.99 5.65
CA ALA A 74 2.31 9.08 6.47
C ALA A 74 2.95 7.95 5.65
N ASP A 75 2.18 7.30 4.77
CA ASP A 75 2.67 6.22 3.91
C ASP A 75 3.69 6.69 2.87
N LEU A 76 3.42 7.83 2.22
CA LEU A 76 4.33 8.42 1.24
C LEU A 76 5.65 8.87 1.90
N SER A 77 5.58 9.37 3.14
CA SER A 77 6.79 9.70 3.91
C SER A 77 7.59 8.44 4.28
N ALA A 78 6.91 7.36 4.65
CA ALA A 78 7.55 6.07 4.92
C ALA A 78 8.22 5.50 3.66
N TYR A 79 7.60 5.66 2.49
CA TYR A 79 8.18 5.29 1.20
C TYR A 79 9.51 6.00 0.94
N LEU A 80 9.55 7.33 1.06
CA LEU A 80 10.78 8.10 0.83
C LEU A 80 11.88 7.81 1.85
N LYS A 81 11.51 7.37 3.06
CA LYS A 81 12.48 6.91 4.06
C LYS A 81 13.08 5.55 3.69
N ALA A 82 12.27 4.65 3.13
CA ALA A 82 12.71 3.31 2.73
C ALA A 82 13.50 3.33 1.41
N VAL A 83 13.14 4.22 0.49
CA VAL A 83 13.77 4.35 -0.83
C VAL A 83 14.20 5.82 -1.03
N PRO A 84 15.33 6.24 -0.42
CA PRO A 84 15.75 7.65 -0.44
C PRO A 84 16.08 8.16 -1.85
N ASP A 85 16.56 7.28 -2.72
CA ASP A 85 16.91 7.58 -4.12
C ASP A 85 15.78 7.24 -5.10
N ALA A 86 14.53 7.23 -4.62
CA ALA A 86 13.37 6.97 -5.46
C ALA A 86 13.34 7.90 -6.69
N PRO A 87 13.16 7.37 -7.91
CA PRO A 87 13.19 8.18 -9.13
C PRO A 87 12.07 9.22 -9.18
N ASP A 88 10.96 8.97 -8.48
CA ASP A 88 9.81 9.86 -8.35
C ASP A 88 9.80 10.63 -7.03
N ARG A 89 10.92 10.69 -6.30
CA ARG A 89 11.03 11.37 -4.99
C ARG A 89 10.43 12.77 -5.00
N ALA A 90 10.84 13.62 -5.94
CA ALA A 90 10.39 15.01 -6.01
C ALA A 90 8.87 15.13 -6.17
N LEU A 91 8.26 14.22 -6.95
CA LEU A 91 6.81 14.16 -7.12
C LEU A 91 6.13 13.76 -5.80
N ILE A 92 6.67 12.77 -5.09
CA ILE A 92 6.12 12.32 -3.81
C ILE A 92 6.27 13.41 -2.74
N GLU A 93 7.39 14.13 -2.69
CA GLU A 93 7.59 15.26 -1.77
C GLU A 93 6.56 16.36 -2.02
N GLN A 94 6.29 16.69 -3.29
CA GLN A 94 5.22 17.63 -3.65
C GLN A 94 3.85 17.13 -3.15
N TRP A 95 3.53 15.85 -3.37
CA TRP A 95 2.27 15.28 -2.91
C TRP A 95 2.13 15.32 -1.39
N ILE A 96 3.19 15.02 -0.64
CA ILE A 96 3.17 15.12 0.81
C ILE A 96 2.89 16.57 1.24
N GLN A 97 3.54 17.55 0.61
CA GLN A 97 3.29 18.97 0.88
C GLN A 97 1.85 19.39 0.60
N GLU A 98 1.21 18.84 -0.42
CA GLU A 98 -0.20 19.12 -0.74
C GLU A 98 -1.15 18.51 0.31
N LEU A 99 -0.83 17.32 0.83
CA LEU A 99 -1.67 16.57 1.77
C LEU A 99 -1.62 17.08 3.22
N VAL A 100 -0.62 17.89 3.58
CA VAL A 100 -0.41 18.40 4.94
C VAL A 100 -0.73 19.89 5.09
N ARG A 101 -1.27 20.52 4.03
CA ARG A 101 -1.74 21.91 4.04
C ARG A 101 -3.11 22.03 4.71
#